data_AF-Q0HPD6-F1
#
_entry.id   AF-Q0HPD6-F1
#
_cell.length_a   1.000
_cell.length_b   1.000
_cell.length_c   1.000
_cell.angle_alpha   90.00
_cell.angle_beta   90.00
_cell.angle_gamma   90.00
#
_symmetry.space_group_name_H-M   'P 1'
#
loop_
_entity.id
_entity.type
_entity.pdbx_description
1 polymer ?
#
loop_
_entity_poly.entity_id
_entity_poly.type
_entity_poly.pdbx_seq_one_letter_code
_entity_poly.pdbx_strand_id
1 'polypeptide(L)'
;MYLENVTQTRAIEMTETSKNQHGGARPGAGRKTKYEKTVVMRVPEKYQDAIKALIAHLDETAYIDGHYRNGHASEPVFLRSLDDNAQHVTFTTKPVLKK
;
A
#
# COMPACT_ATOMS: atom_id res chain seq x y z
N MET A 1 45.45 1.93 27.75
CA MET A 1 45.14 3.35 27.40
C MET A 1 46.14 3.76 26.34
N TYR A 2 45.87 3.97 25.06
CA TYR A 2 44.68 4.13 24.20
C TYR A 2 45.09 3.57 22.82
N LEU A 3 44.38 2.56 22.28
CA LEU A 3 43.39 2.66 21.20
C LEU A 3 43.92 3.22 19.86
N GLU A 4 44.43 2.29 19.06
CA GLU A 4 44.10 1.98 17.66
C GLU A 4 43.61 3.10 16.71
N ASN A 5 44.45 3.35 15.71
CA ASN A 5 44.15 3.46 14.27
C ASN A 5 43.16 4.53 13.79
N VAL A 6 43.73 5.70 13.52
CA VAL A 6 43.22 6.67 12.54
C VAL A 6 43.29 6.06 11.14
N THR A 7 42.16 5.73 10.53
CA THR A 7 42.01 5.72 9.06
C THR A 7 40.60 6.15 8.63
N GLN A 8 40.55 7.32 8.00
CA GLN A 8 39.87 7.57 6.73
C GLN A 8 38.33 7.60 6.70
N THR A 9 37.81 8.80 6.92
CA THR A 9 36.58 9.29 6.26
C THR A 9 36.68 9.18 4.73
N ARG A 10 35.67 8.57 4.09
CA ARG A 10 35.06 9.05 2.82
C ARG A 10 33.89 8.16 2.40
N ALA A 11 32.72 8.80 2.31
CA ALA A 11 31.56 8.51 1.47
C ALA A 11 31.35 7.07 0.97
N ILE A 12 30.28 6.44 1.46
CA ILE A 12 29.56 5.43 0.68
C ILE A 12 28.16 6.00 0.44
N GLU A 13 28.03 6.77 -0.64
CA GLU A 13 26.75 6.99 -1.31
C GLU A 13 26.23 5.61 -1.74
N MET A 14 25.22 5.08 -1.03
CA MET A 14 24.45 3.95 -1.52
C MET A 14 23.45 4.43 -2.58
N THR A 15 23.94 4.77 -3.78
CA THR A 15 23.11 4.85 -4.98
C THR A 15 23.17 3.51 -5.72
N GLU A 16 22.54 2.49 -5.15
CA GLU A 16 22.16 1.30 -5.93
C GLU A 16 20.79 1.55 -6.55
N THR A 17 20.75 2.40 -7.57
CA THR A 17 19.73 2.25 -8.61
C THR A 17 20.03 0.94 -9.32
N SER A 18 19.40 -0.13 -8.87
CA SER A 18 19.34 -1.38 -9.61
C SER A 18 18.88 -1.06 -11.03
N LYS A 19 19.81 -1.18 -11.99
CA LYS A 19 19.51 -0.97 -13.40
C LYS A 19 18.54 -2.06 -13.83
N ASN A 20 17.26 -1.72 -13.87
CA ASN A 20 16.23 -2.50 -14.55
C ASN A 20 16.56 -2.50 -16.06
N GLN A 21 17.47 -3.39 -16.46
CA GLN A 21 17.84 -3.62 -17.86
C GLN A 21 16.79 -4.53 -18.50
N HIS A 22 15.56 -4.00 -18.66
CA HIS A 22 14.57 -4.58 -19.55
C HIS A 22 14.53 -3.75 -20.82
N GLY A 23 14.44 -4.41 -21.99
CA GLY A 23 14.37 -3.72 -23.28
C GLY A 23 13.24 -2.67 -23.29
N GLY A 24 13.54 -1.45 -23.72
CA GLY A 24 12.56 -0.35 -23.80
C GLY A 24 12.49 0.59 -22.59
N ALA A 25 13.28 0.38 -21.54
CA ALA A 25 13.38 1.29 -20.40
C ALA A 25 14.12 2.59 -20.79
N ARG A 26 13.35 3.61 -21.21
CA ARG A 26 13.81 5.00 -21.35
C ARG A 26 13.02 5.90 -20.39
N PRO A 27 13.57 7.04 -19.94
CA PRO A 27 12.81 8.02 -19.15
C PRO A 27 11.51 8.38 -19.88
N GLY A 28 10.36 8.18 -19.24
CA GLY A 28 9.05 8.40 -19.85
C GLY A 28 8.54 7.28 -20.78
N ALA A 29 9.18 6.12 -20.82
CA ALA A 29 8.59 4.91 -21.41
C ALA A 29 7.53 4.30 -20.49
N GLY A 30 6.50 3.73 -21.10
CA GLY A 30 5.34 3.18 -20.42
C GLY A 30 4.13 4.11 -20.50
N ARG A 31 2.94 3.52 -20.41
CA ARG A 31 1.70 4.29 -20.31
C ARG A 31 1.63 4.88 -18.90
N LYS A 32 1.37 6.19 -18.78
CA LYS A 32 1.08 6.82 -17.48
C LYS A 32 -0.07 6.06 -16.82
N THR A 33 0.19 5.50 -15.64
CA THR A 33 -0.82 4.81 -14.84
C THR A 33 -1.68 5.86 -14.12
N LYS A 34 -2.99 5.60 -13.98
CA LYS A 34 -3.89 6.44 -13.18
C LYS A 34 -3.50 6.42 -11.69
N TYR A 35 -2.88 5.32 -11.27
CA TYR A 35 -2.45 5.04 -9.90
C TYR A 35 -0.93 5.12 -9.78
N GLU A 36 -0.45 5.24 -8.54
CA GLU A 36 0.95 5.00 -8.20
C GLU A 36 1.35 3.53 -8.49
N LYS A 37 2.52 3.10 -8.02
CA LYS A 37 3.08 1.76 -8.26
C LYS A 37 2.09 0.65 -7.81
N THR A 38 1.44 0.00 -8.78
CA THR A 38 0.51 -1.11 -8.52
C THR A 38 1.23 -2.46 -8.43
N VAL A 39 0.68 -3.38 -7.63
CA VAL A 39 1.15 -4.76 -7.52
C VAL A 39 0.05 -5.71 -8.00
N VAL A 40 0.41 -6.72 -8.78
CA VAL A 40 -0.49 -7.83 -9.15
C VAL A 40 -0.41 -8.89 -8.07
N MET A 41 -1.52 -9.16 -7.40
CA MET A 41 -1.62 -10.18 -6.36
C MET A 41 -2.64 -11.25 -6.76
N ARG A 42 -2.40 -12.50 -6.35
CA ARG A 42 -3.38 -13.60 -6.48
C ARG A 42 -4.27 -13.60 -5.25
N VAL A 43 -5.57 -13.65 -5.46
CA VAL A 43 -6.57 -13.63 -4.39
C VAL A 43 -7.62 -14.72 -4.65
N PRO A 44 -8.16 -15.39 -3.62
CA PRO A 44 -9.27 -16.31 -3.80
C PRO A 44 -10.49 -15.62 -4.41
N GLU A 45 -11.17 -16.29 -5.35
CA GLU A 45 -12.32 -15.73 -6.06
C GLU A 45 -13.45 -15.32 -5.09
N LYS A 46 -13.67 -16.10 -4.03
CA LYS A 46 -14.66 -15.79 -2.98
C LYS A 46 -14.42 -14.43 -2.29
N TYR A 47 -13.20 -13.90 -2.33
CA TYR A 47 -12.84 -12.63 -1.71
C TYR A 47 -12.77 -11.46 -2.69
N GLN A 48 -12.96 -11.72 -3.99
CA GLN A 48 -12.80 -10.70 -5.02
C GLN A 48 -13.70 -9.48 -4.77
N ASP A 49 -14.96 -9.71 -4.39
CA ASP A 49 -15.92 -8.62 -4.18
C ASP A 49 -15.63 -7.83 -2.91
N ALA A 50 -15.24 -8.52 -1.83
CA ALA A 50 -14.80 -7.87 -0.59
C ALA A 50 -13.54 -7.00 -0.81
N ILE A 51 -12.60 -7.47 -1.62
CA ILE A 51 -11.37 -6.71 -1.94
C ILE A 51 -11.70 -5.50 -2.83
N LYS A 52 -12.56 -5.65 -3.83
CA LYS A 52 -13.02 -4.51 -4.65
C LYS A 52 -13.71 -3.46 -3.79
N ALA A 53 -14.59 -3.90 -2.88
CA ALA A 53 -15.28 -3.00 -1.96
C ALA A 53 -14.32 -2.32 -0.97
N LEU A 54 -13.29 -3.02 -0.49
CA LEU A 54 -12.23 -2.42 0.32
C LEU A 54 -11.48 -1.34 -0.45
N ILE A 55 -11.05 -1.62 -1.68
CA ILE A 55 -10.33 -0.64 -2.51
C ILE A 55 -11.21 0.59 -2.76
N ALA A 56 -12.49 0.39 -3.12
CA ALA A 56 -13.43 1.49 -3.29
C ALA A 56 -13.62 2.31 -2.00
N HIS A 57 -13.76 1.64 -0.85
CA HIS A 57 -13.86 2.33 0.43
C HIS A 57 -12.61 3.15 0.74
N LEU A 58 -11.41 2.63 0.47
CA LEU A 58 -10.16 3.36 0.67
C LEU A 58 -10.05 4.57 -0.27
N ASP A 59 -10.46 4.43 -1.54
CA ASP A 59 -10.49 5.54 -2.50
C ASP A 59 -11.49 6.62 -2.05
N GLU A 60 -12.65 6.22 -1.52
CA GLU A 60 -13.67 7.13 -0.97
C GLU A 60 -13.19 7.83 0.30
N THR A 61 -12.50 7.13 1.20
CA THR A 61 -12.07 7.69 2.50
C THR A 61 -10.68 8.29 2.48
N ALA A 62 -10.04 8.42 1.31
CA ALA A 62 -8.68 8.96 1.17
C ALA A 62 -8.54 10.41 1.70
N TYR A 63 -9.64 11.16 1.79
CA TYR A 63 -9.66 12.52 2.33
C TYR A 63 -9.75 12.59 3.86
N ILE A 64 -9.99 11.48 4.56
CA ILE A 64 -10.17 11.46 6.02
C ILE A 64 -8.84 11.77 6.72
N ASP A 65 -8.80 12.93 7.37
CA ASP A 65 -7.68 13.41 8.17
C ASP A 65 -8.11 13.73 9.61
N GLY A 66 -7.25 14.41 10.38
CA GLY A 66 -7.49 14.76 11.78
C GLY A 66 -8.77 15.58 12.06
N HIS A 67 -9.40 16.17 11.03
CA HIS A 67 -10.67 16.88 11.17
C HIS A 67 -11.88 15.92 11.26
N TYR A 68 -11.76 14.69 10.77
CA TYR A 68 -12.84 13.71 10.70
C TYR A 68 -12.76 12.67 11.84
N ARG A 69 -12.87 13.12 13.09
CA ARG A 69 -12.67 12.28 14.30
C ARG A 69 -13.49 10.99 14.34
N ASN A 70 -14.70 11.01 13.79
CA ASN A 70 -15.60 9.85 13.80
C ASN A 70 -15.26 8.84 12.69
N GLY A 71 -14.43 9.22 11.72
CA GLY A 71 -14.09 8.40 10.56
C GLY A 71 -15.31 8.12 9.67
N HIS A 72 -15.21 7.04 8.91
CA HIS A 72 -16.27 6.53 8.05
C HIS A 72 -16.28 5.00 8.07
N ALA A 73 -17.46 4.40 8.05
CA ALA A 73 -17.66 2.97 7.93
C ALA A 73 -18.35 2.65 6.61
N SER A 74 -17.96 1.55 5.97
CA SER A 74 -18.62 1.08 4.75
C SER A 74 -19.98 0.43 5.05
N GLU A 75 -20.79 0.25 4.01
CA GLU A 75 -21.87 -0.73 4.08
C GLU A 75 -21.32 -2.16 4.26
N PRO A 76 -22.07 -3.08 4.89
CA PRO A 76 -21.65 -4.47 5.04
C PRO A 76 -21.55 -5.18 3.69
N VAL A 77 -20.41 -5.84 3.46
CA VAL A 77 -20.20 -6.69 2.28
C VAL A 77 -20.35 -8.15 2.69
N PHE A 78 -21.35 -8.81 2.14
CA PHE A 78 -21.62 -10.21 2.40
C PHE A 78 -20.74 -11.11 1.53
N LEU A 79 -20.13 -12.13 2.15
CA LEU A 79 -19.30 -13.11 1.47
C LEU A 79 -19.42 -14.50 2.12
N ARG A 80 -18.92 -15.50 1.41
CA ARG A 80 -18.71 -16.85 1.94
C ARG A 80 -17.22 -17.06 2.17
N SER A 81 -16.84 -17.52 3.36
CA SER A 81 -15.44 -17.84 3.65
C SER A 81 -14.94 -18.99 2.78
N LEU A 82 -13.63 -19.26 2.83
CA LEU A 82 -13.07 -20.44 2.17
C LEU A 82 -13.77 -21.73 2.65
N ASP A 83 -14.04 -21.81 3.96
CA ASP A 83 -14.81 -22.88 4.63
C ASP A 83 -16.34 -22.78 4.47
N ASP A 84 -16.82 -21.94 3.53
CA ASP A 84 -18.23 -21.77 3.17
C ASP A 84 -19.15 -21.18 4.26
N ASN A 85 -18.57 -20.57 5.29
CA ASN A 85 -19.32 -19.86 6.31
C ASN A 85 -19.85 -18.54 5.76
N ALA A 86 -21.14 -18.24 5.99
CA ALA A 86 -21.72 -16.94 5.66
C ALA A 86 -21.16 -15.87 6.62
N GLN A 87 -20.60 -14.81 6.04
CA GLN A 87 -19.98 -13.71 6.78
C GLN A 87 -20.38 -12.37 6.16
N HIS A 88 -20.33 -11.32 6.94
CA HIS A 88 -20.31 -9.95 6.43
C HIS A 88 -19.09 -9.23 6.98
N VAL A 89 -18.53 -8.34 6.17
CA VAL A 89 -17.36 -7.53 6.54
C VAL A 89 -17.72 -6.06 6.38
N THR A 90 -17.31 -5.26 7.36
CA THR A 90 -17.42 -3.81 7.34
C THR A 90 -16.04 -3.21 7.45
N PHE A 91 -15.74 -2.24 6.60
CA PHE A 91 -14.47 -1.51 6.64
C PHE A 91 -14.66 -0.21 7.41
N THR A 92 -13.63 0.21 8.15
CA THR A 92 -13.68 1.46 8.89
C THR A 92 -12.37 2.21 8.76
N THR A 93 -12.45 3.45 8.31
CA THR A 93 -11.31 4.36 8.21
C THR A 93 -11.44 5.43 9.29
N LYS A 94 -10.43 5.57 10.14
CA LYS A 94 -10.36 6.59 11.19
C LYS A 94 -9.02 7.33 11.14
N PRO A 95 -9.00 8.64 11.42
CA PRO A 95 -7.75 9.37 11.45
C PRO A 95 -6.93 9.02 12.68
N VAL A 96 -5.61 9.06 12.53
CA VAL A 96 -4.67 8.95 13.65
C VAL A 96 -4.52 10.33 14.29
N LEU A 97 -5.11 10.52 15.46
CA LEU A 97 -4.99 11.77 16.22
C LEU A 97 -3.63 11.81 16.94
N LYS A 98 -2.81 12.81 16.62
CA LYS A 98 -1.60 13.10 17.42
C LYS A 98 -2.04 13.61 18.80
N LYS A 99 -1.47 13.03 19.85
CA LYS A 99 -1.67 13.43 21.25
C LYS A 99 -1.02 14.78 21.52
#